data_AF-A0A9W5Z0T6-F1
#
_entry.id   AF-A0A9W5Z0T6-F1
#
_cell.length_a   1.000
_cell.length_b   1.000
_cell.length_c   1.000
_cell.angle_alpha   90.00
_cell.angle_beta   90.00
_cell.angle_gamma   90.00
#
_symmetry.space_group_name_H-M   'P 1'
#
loop_
_entity.id
_entity.type
_entity.pdbx_description
1 polymer ?
#
loop_
_entity_poly.entity_id
_entity_poly.type
_entity_poly.pdbx_seq_one_letter_code
_entity_poly.pdbx_strand_id
1 'polypeptide(L)'
;MSTDTGHNSTSSDGSWAYHAPEKVIDWGYRAMHGSVVLSKQLIETYYAQKLKYNYYSGCSTGGRQGLRSVELYPEDFDGVIAGSPAWWTAHLQTWTVKAGTYNANLSSQIPESMFTVIGDEIIKQCDPQDGLRDKVVSAPQQCNLNLETLLCRQAQQKDCLSPAQLDTLRLIYSDYVDVNQTFVFPHLLPGSESQWEVLINNGTANPLGPDY
;
A
#
# COMPACT_ATOMS: atom_id res chain seq x y z
N MET A 1 20.26 14.03 0.59
CA MET A 1 21.02 12.82 0.19
C MET A 1 20.04 11.69 -0.08
N SER A 2 20.38 10.75 -0.94
CA SER A 2 19.64 9.51 -1.19
C SER A 2 20.58 8.31 -1.20
N THR A 3 20.03 7.11 -1.03
CA THR A 3 20.73 5.83 -1.13
C THR A 3 19.91 4.87 -1.98
N ASP A 4 20.58 3.95 -2.67
CA ASP A 4 19.96 2.85 -3.41
C ASP A 4 19.53 1.70 -2.48
N THR A 5 19.71 1.87 -1.17
CA THR A 5 19.34 0.91 -0.13
C THR A 5 20.15 -0.40 -0.15
N GLY A 6 21.32 -0.40 -0.79
CA GLY A 6 22.27 -1.52 -0.79
C GLY A 6 22.14 -2.46 -1.99
N HIS A 7 21.38 -2.08 -3.02
CA HIS A 7 21.27 -2.84 -4.25
C HIS A 7 20.76 -1.97 -5.43
N ASN A 8 20.95 -2.50 -6.64
CA ASN A 8 20.37 -1.93 -7.85
C ASN A 8 19.44 -2.96 -8.48
N SER A 9 18.14 -2.65 -8.53
CA SER A 9 17.09 -3.49 -9.09
C SER A 9 15.91 -2.63 -9.55
N THR A 10 14.85 -3.28 -10.06
CA THR A 10 13.55 -2.63 -10.29
C THR A 10 12.68 -2.72 -9.04
N SER A 11 11.61 -1.91 -8.98
CA SER A 11 10.69 -1.85 -7.83
C SER A 11 9.93 -3.14 -7.54
N SER A 12 10.00 -4.12 -8.44
CA SER A 12 9.31 -5.41 -8.35
C SER A 12 10.28 -6.58 -8.54
N ASP A 13 11.59 -6.33 -8.40
CA ASP A 13 12.60 -7.37 -8.46
C ASP A 13 13.15 -7.61 -7.05
N GLY A 14 12.74 -8.72 -6.44
CA GLY A 14 13.20 -9.17 -5.12
C GLY A 14 14.45 -10.03 -5.14
N SER A 15 14.99 -10.36 -6.32
CA SER A 15 16.11 -11.31 -6.45
C SER A 15 17.38 -10.82 -5.75
N TRP A 16 17.52 -9.51 -5.53
CA TRP A 16 18.63 -8.93 -4.78
C TRP A 16 18.73 -9.43 -3.34
N ALA A 17 17.61 -9.88 -2.74
CA ALA A 17 17.55 -10.36 -1.37
C ALA A 17 17.90 -11.85 -1.23
N TYR A 18 17.82 -12.61 -2.34
CA TYR A 18 18.00 -14.06 -2.34
C TYR A 18 19.42 -14.45 -1.91
N HIS A 19 19.52 -15.22 -0.81
CA HIS A 19 20.80 -15.59 -0.17
C HIS A 19 21.73 -14.40 0.13
N ALA A 20 21.17 -13.21 0.35
CA ALA A 20 21.93 -11.97 0.54
C ALA A 20 21.51 -11.23 1.83
N PRO A 21 21.76 -11.81 3.03
CA PRO A 21 21.29 -11.24 4.30
C PRO A 21 21.79 -9.82 4.55
N GLU A 22 23.01 -9.48 4.12
CA GLU A 22 23.56 -8.13 4.26
C GLU A 22 22.77 -7.09 3.46
N LYS A 23 22.31 -7.44 2.26
CA LYS A 23 21.47 -6.53 1.46
C LYS A 23 20.10 -6.33 2.11
N VAL A 24 19.55 -7.37 2.74
CA VAL A 24 18.28 -7.28 3.48
C VAL A 24 18.44 -6.35 4.69
N ILE A 25 19.57 -6.42 5.40
CA ILE A 25 19.90 -5.50 6.49
C ILE A 25 20.06 -4.06 5.98
N ASP A 26 20.74 -3.88 4.85
CA ASP A 26 20.91 -2.57 4.20
C ASP A 26 19.56 -1.94 3.83
N TRP A 27 18.71 -2.68 3.13
CA TRP A 27 17.37 -2.23 2.76
C TRP A 27 16.47 -1.99 3.98
N GLY A 28 16.62 -2.84 4.99
CA GLY A 28 15.85 -2.77 6.23
C GLY A 28 16.08 -1.47 6.99
N TYR A 29 17.34 -1.10 7.22
CA TYR A 29 17.67 0.08 8.03
C TYR A 29 19.09 0.62 7.84
N ARG A 30 20.08 -0.24 7.55
CA ARG A 30 21.50 0.13 7.69
C ARG A 30 21.95 1.11 6.62
N ALA A 31 21.51 0.95 5.37
CA ALA A 31 21.90 1.85 4.30
C ALA A 31 21.39 3.28 4.54
N MET A 32 20.15 3.42 5.01
CA MET A 32 19.57 4.73 5.32
C MET A 32 20.37 5.43 6.43
N HIS A 33 20.56 4.76 7.57
CA HIS A 33 21.31 5.32 8.69
C HIS A 33 22.75 5.68 8.31
N GLY A 34 23.48 4.75 7.67
CA GLY A 34 24.87 4.99 7.26
C GLY A 34 25.00 6.19 6.31
N SER A 35 24.05 6.35 5.39
CA SER A 35 24.04 7.48 4.49
C SER A 35 23.77 8.81 5.21
N VAL A 36 22.92 8.81 6.24
CA VAL A 36 22.66 9.99 7.09
C VAL A 36 23.91 10.39 7.84
N VAL A 37 24.57 9.44 8.51
CA VAL A 37 25.82 9.69 9.26
C VAL A 37 26.89 10.30 8.35
N LEU A 38 27.12 9.70 7.18
CA LEU A 38 28.10 10.22 6.23
C LEU A 38 27.72 11.60 5.70
N SER A 39 26.44 11.82 5.40
CA SER A 39 25.95 13.12 4.90
C SER A 39 26.17 14.23 5.90
N LYS A 40 25.90 13.98 7.19
CA LYS A 40 26.16 14.96 8.25
C LYS A 40 27.63 15.40 8.24
N GLN A 41 28.56 14.43 8.19
CA GLN A 41 30.00 14.72 8.15
C GLN A 41 30.41 15.51 6.89
N LEU A 42 29.91 15.12 5.72
CA LEU A 42 30.22 15.79 4.46
C LEU A 42 29.72 17.24 4.44
N ILE A 43 28.49 17.46 4.90
CA ILE A 43 27.88 18.79 4.93
C ILE A 43 28.63 19.69 5.92
N GLU A 44 28.91 19.22 7.13
CA GLU A 44 29.63 20.02 8.12
C GLU A 44 31.05 20.38 7.68
N THR A 45 31.74 19.44 7.00
CA THR A 45 33.07 19.69 6.45
C THR A 45 33.04 20.69 5.31
N TYR A 46 32.11 20.51 4.35
CA TYR A 46 32.02 21.34 3.17
C TYR A 46 31.65 22.79 3.50
N TYR A 47 30.70 22.99 4.41
CA TYR A 47 30.24 24.32 4.82
C TYR A 47 31.02 24.90 6.02
N ALA A 48 31.95 24.14 6.61
CA ALA A 48 32.69 24.51 7.82
C ALA A 48 31.76 24.96 8.98
N GLN A 49 30.57 24.39 9.05
CA GLN A 49 29.53 24.77 10.01
C GLN A 49 28.73 23.54 10.44
N LYS A 50 28.44 23.44 11.75
CA LYS A 50 27.56 22.39 12.27
C LYS A 50 26.14 22.51 11.75
N LEU A 51 25.52 21.35 11.47
CA LEU A 51 24.10 21.27 11.14
C LEU A 51 23.26 21.77 12.32
N LYS A 52 22.28 22.63 12.04
CA LYS A 52 21.30 23.05 13.06
C LYS A 52 20.14 22.07 13.18
N TYR A 53 19.70 21.53 12.04
CA TYR A 53 18.60 20.57 11.94
C TYR A 53 18.86 19.62 10.76
N ASN A 54 18.31 18.42 10.84
CA ASN A 54 18.30 17.40 9.80
C ASN A 54 16.89 16.80 9.66
N TYR A 55 16.36 16.76 8.45
CA TYR A 55 14.97 16.34 8.20
C TYR A 55 14.90 15.14 7.27
N TYR A 56 13.87 14.32 7.45
CA TYR A 56 13.50 13.23 6.55
C TYR A 56 12.12 13.46 5.96
N SER A 57 11.96 13.12 4.68
CA SER A 57 10.66 13.06 4.01
C SER A 57 10.65 11.87 3.07
N GLY A 58 9.75 10.91 3.30
CA GLY A 58 9.63 9.70 2.50
C GLY A 58 8.19 9.17 2.47
N CYS A 59 7.85 8.45 1.40
CA CYS A 59 6.53 7.84 1.20
C CYS A 59 6.67 6.34 0.88
N SER A 60 5.65 5.52 1.17
CA SER A 60 5.67 4.07 0.92
C SER A 60 6.84 3.38 1.65
N THR A 61 7.76 2.72 0.95
CA THR A 61 9.01 2.20 1.52
C THR A 61 9.82 3.29 2.23
N GLY A 62 9.80 4.52 1.73
CA GLY A 62 10.39 5.67 2.42
C GLY A 62 9.68 6.01 3.73
N GLY A 63 8.36 5.92 3.78
CA GLY A 63 7.62 6.09 5.04
C GLY A 63 8.04 5.06 6.08
N ARG A 64 8.19 3.79 5.67
CA ARG A 64 8.77 2.73 6.52
C ARG A 64 10.18 3.08 6.99
N GLN A 65 11.06 3.54 6.10
CA GLN A 65 12.44 3.92 6.44
C GLN A 65 12.47 5.07 7.46
N GLY A 66 11.63 6.10 7.28
CA GLY A 66 11.50 7.20 8.23
C GLY A 66 11.08 6.71 9.61
N LEU A 67 10.04 5.88 9.70
CA LEU A 67 9.62 5.27 10.97
C LEU A 67 10.72 4.38 11.57
N ARG A 68 11.41 3.60 10.74
CA ARG A 68 12.49 2.73 11.19
C ARG A 68 13.69 3.51 11.74
N SER A 69 14.00 4.66 11.15
CA SER A 69 14.98 5.60 11.70
C SER A 69 14.52 6.16 13.05
N VAL A 70 13.24 6.54 13.20
CA VAL A 70 12.72 6.99 14.51
C VAL A 70 12.85 5.88 15.58
N GLU A 71 12.56 4.63 15.23
CA GLU A 71 12.65 3.49 16.15
C GLU A 71 14.08 3.13 16.57
N LEU A 72 15.02 3.08 15.62
CA LEU A 72 16.36 2.55 15.85
C LEU A 72 17.44 3.62 16.03
N TYR A 73 17.26 4.78 15.41
CA TYR A 73 18.24 5.86 15.31
C TYR A 73 17.57 7.22 15.55
N PRO A 74 17.04 7.48 16.76
CA PRO A 74 16.27 8.69 17.06
C PRO A 74 17.07 9.99 16.84
N GLU A 75 18.40 9.92 16.84
CA GLU A 75 19.31 11.05 16.59
C GLU A 75 19.55 11.32 15.08
N ASP A 76 19.01 10.50 14.18
CA ASP A 76 19.20 10.68 12.74
C ASP A 76 18.54 11.97 12.26
N PHE A 77 17.32 12.30 12.73
CA PHE A 77 16.53 13.42 12.24
C PHE A 77 15.82 14.18 13.37
N ASP A 78 15.80 15.51 13.26
CA ASP A 78 15.02 16.40 14.13
C ASP A 78 13.54 16.45 13.74
N GLY A 79 13.21 16.06 12.51
CA GLY A 79 11.84 15.96 12.02
C GLY A 79 11.69 14.96 10.88
N VAL A 80 10.62 14.16 10.94
CA VAL A 80 10.34 13.07 9.99
C VAL A 80 8.93 13.20 9.44
N ILE A 81 8.82 13.30 8.12
CA ILE A 81 7.56 13.17 7.37
C ILE A 81 7.51 11.76 6.77
N ALA A 82 6.66 10.90 7.32
CA ALA A 82 6.47 9.52 6.87
C ALA A 82 5.08 9.34 6.23
N GLY A 83 5.02 9.43 4.90
CA GLY A 83 3.80 9.25 4.12
C GLY A 83 3.53 7.78 3.80
N SER A 84 2.25 7.37 3.81
CA SER A 84 1.76 6.03 3.46
C SER A 84 2.74 4.90 3.79
N PRO A 85 3.20 4.79 5.05
CA PRO A 85 4.38 3.99 5.36
C PRO A 85 4.11 2.50 5.15
N ALA A 86 4.99 1.81 4.43
CA ALA A 86 4.96 0.35 4.28
C ALA A 86 5.50 -0.38 5.54
N TRP A 87 5.11 0.09 6.72
CA TRP A 87 5.79 -0.18 8.01
C TRP A 87 5.70 -1.63 8.45
N TRP A 88 4.57 -2.29 8.19
CA TRP A 88 4.34 -3.69 8.56
C TRP A 88 4.60 -4.64 7.38
N THR A 89 5.77 -4.52 6.75
CA THR A 89 6.09 -5.17 5.47
C THR A 89 5.74 -6.67 5.44
N ALA A 90 6.11 -7.44 6.47
CA ALA A 90 5.84 -8.88 6.50
C ALA A 90 4.34 -9.22 6.42
N HIS A 91 3.47 -8.38 6.99
CA HIS A 91 2.02 -8.56 6.88
C HIS A 91 1.46 -7.96 5.59
N LEU A 92 1.96 -6.78 5.20
CA LEU A 92 1.56 -6.12 3.95
C LEU A 92 1.81 -7.01 2.74
N GLN A 93 2.98 -7.63 2.60
CA GLN A 93 3.28 -8.45 1.41
C GLN A 93 2.51 -9.77 1.40
N THR A 94 2.35 -10.39 2.57
CA THR A 94 1.46 -11.56 2.71
C THR A 94 0.02 -11.21 2.31
N TRP A 95 -0.47 -10.04 2.72
CA TRP A 95 -1.77 -9.53 2.31
C TRP A 95 -1.85 -9.19 0.83
N THR A 96 -0.82 -8.60 0.22
CA THR A 96 -0.76 -8.31 -1.22
C THR A 96 -0.96 -9.57 -2.04
N VAL A 97 -0.28 -10.68 -1.67
CA VAL A 97 -0.49 -11.99 -2.30
C VAL A 97 -1.94 -12.44 -2.13
N LYS A 98 -2.45 -12.40 -0.90
CA LYS A 98 -3.80 -12.85 -0.58
C LYS A 98 -4.88 -12.06 -1.32
N ALA A 99 -4.80 -10.74 -1.33
CA ALA A 99 -5.74 -9.86 -2.01
C ALA A 99 -5.81 -10.16 -3.51
N GLY A 100 -4.67 -10.42 -4.15
CA GLY A 100 -4.62 -10.86 -5.55
C GLY A 100 -5.38 -12.17 -5.80
N THR A 101 -5.40 -13.10 -4.83
CA THR A 101 -6.14 -14.36 -4.98
C THR A 101 -7.66 -14.20 -4.99
N TYR A 102 -8.21 -13.12 -4.41
CA TYR A 102 -9.66 -12.90 -4.37
C TYR A 102 -10.28 -12.69 -5.75
N ASN A 103 -9.50 -12.14 -6.68
CA ASN A 103 -9.94 -11.86 -8.05
C ASN A 103 -9.36 -12.82 -9.10
N ALA A 104 -8.71 -13.91 -8.67
CA ALA A 104 -8.02 -14.84 -9.58
C ALA A 104 -8.95 -15.89 -10.23
N ASN A 105 -10.13 -16.13 -9.69
CA ASN A 105 -11.07 -17.11 -10.23
C ASN A 105 -11.89 -16.51 -11.38
N LEU A 106 -11.70 -17.01 -12.61
CA LEU A 106 -12.37 -16.52 -13.82
C LEU A 106 -13.90 -16.48 -13.73
N SER A 107 -14.54 -17.33 -12.91
CA SER A 107 -16.01 -17.33 -12.77
C SER A 107 -16.55 -16.26 -11.83
N SER A 108 -15.72 -15.70 -10.95
CA SER A 108 -16.08 -14.63 -10.00
C SER A 108 -15.26 -13.35 -10.18
N GLN A 109 -14.36 -13.34 -11.18
CA GLN A 109 -13.46 -12.24 -11.46
C GLN A 109 -14.23 -10.96 -11.80
N ILE A 110 -13.86 -9.88 -11.12
CA ILE A 110 -14.22 -8.52 -11.45
C ILE A 110 -13.17 -8.02 -12.46
N PRO A 111 -13.55 -7.77 -13.73
CA PRO A 111 -12.61 -7.21 -14.69
C PRO A 111 -12.28 -5.76 -14.32
N GLU A 112 -11.06 -5.31 -14.62
CA GLU A 112 -10.60 -3.93 -14.34
C GLU A 112 -11.55 -2.85 -14.90
N SER A 113 -12.23 -3.11 -16.02
CA SER A 113 -13.23 -2.19 -16.57
C SER A 113 -14.42 -1.91 -15.64
N MET A 114 -14.64 -2.76 -14.63
CA MET A 114 -15.68 -2.57 -13.61
C MET A 114 -15.20 -1.76 -12.40
N PHE A 115 -13.89 -1.50 -12.24
CA PHE A 115 -13.39 -0.75 -11.08
C PHE A 115 -13.89 0.69 -11.07
N THR A 116 -14.01 1.33 -12.24
CA THR A 116 -14.63 2.66 -12.34
C THR A 116 -16.11 2.62 -11.98
N VAL A 117 -16.85 1.59 -12.43
CA VAL A 117 -18.27 1.44 -12.09
C VAL A 117 -18.47 1.27 -10.58
N ILE A 118 -17.63 0.47 -9.94
CA ILE A 118 -17.64 0.27 -8.49
C ILE A 118 -17.29 1.59 -7.77
N GLY A 119 -16.21 2.25 -8.20
CA GLY A 119 -15.77 3.53 -7.63
C GLY A 119 -16.83 4.62 -7.74
N ASP A 120 -17.50 4.74 -8.90
CA ASP A 120 -18.56 5.73 -9.10
C ASP A 120 -19.77 5.49 -8.18
N GLU A 121 -20.17 4.23 -7.97
CA GLU A 121 -21.24 3.89 -7.03
C GLU A 121 -20.82 4.16 -5.57
N ILE A 122 -19.56 3.91 -5.24
CA ILE A 122 -19.00 4.21 -3.91
C ILE A 122 -18.96 5.71 -3.66
N ILE A 123 -18.45 6.51 -4.60
CA ILE A 123 -18.49 7.97 -4.50
C ILE A 123 -19.93 8.43 -4.30
N LYS A 124 -20.87 7.95 -5.14
CA LYS A 124 -22.28 8.31 -5.03
C LYS A 124 -22.89 8.01 -3.65
N GLN A 125 -22.49 6.93 -3.01
CA GLN A 125 -22.97 6.57 -1.67
C GLN A 125 -22.21 7.27 -0.54
N CYS A 126 -20.90 7.40 -0.63
CA CYS A 126 -20.01 7.80 0.46
C CYS A 126 -19.71 9.30 0.52
N ASP A 127 -19.49 9.97 -0.63
CA ASP A 127 -19.15 11.41 -0.71
C ASP A 127 -20.15 12.27 0.10
N PRO A 128 -21.48 12.14 -0.07
CA PRO A 128 -22.42 12.97 0.67
C PRO A 128 -22.43 12.76 2.20
N GLN A 129 -21.80 11.71 2.73
CA GLN A 129 -21.89 11.34 4.15
C GLN A 129 -21.03 12.21 5.05
N ASP A 130 -20.02 12.91 4.50
CA ASP A 130 -19.25 13.91 5.26
C ASP A 130 -19.89 15.31 5.27
N GLY A 131 -21.04 15.46 4.58
CA GLY A 131 -21.78 16.72 4.49
C GLY A 131 -21.42 17.59 3.30
N LEU A 132 -20.46 17.17 2.45
CA LEU A 132 -20.07 17.83 1.22
C LEU A 132 -20.29 16.89 0.02
N ARG A 133 -20.39 17.46 -1.19
CA ARG A 133 -20.45 16.69 -2.44
C ARG A 133 -19.36 17.21 -3.35
N ASP A 134 -18.17 16.68 -3.20
CA ASP A 134 -16.97 17.12 -3.93
C ASP A 134 -16.22 15.96 -4.61
N LYS A 135 -16.84 14.77 -4.62
CA LYS A 135 -16.27 13.52 -5.14
C LYS A 135 -15.08 13.01 -4.31
N VAL A 136 -15.00 13.36 -3.04
CA VAL A 136 -14.00 12.85 -2.11
C VAL A 136 -14.69 12.02 -1.03
N VAL A 137 -14.13 10.85 -0.72
CA VAL A 137 -14.55 10.09 0.47
C VAL A 137 -13.65 10.52 1.64
N SER A 138 -14.07 11.53 2.39
CA SER A 138 -13.21 12.10 3.46
C SER A 138 -13.06 11.18 4.67
N ALA A 139 -14.05 10.31 4.93
CA ALA A 139 -14.07 9.38 6.05
C ALA A 139 -14.44 7.97 5.59
N PRO A 140 -13.57 7.27 4.85
CA PRO A 140 -13.91 6.02 4.20
C PRO A 140 -14.27 4.88 5.18
N GLN A 141 -13.72 4.89 6.40
CA GLN A 141 -14.12 3.91 7.43
C GLN A 141 -15.53 4.13 7.98
N GLN A 142 -16.12 5.31 7.76
CA GLN A 142 -17.45 5.67 8.23
C GLN A 142 -18.50 5.56 7.11
N CYS A 143 -18.09 5.23 5.88
CA CYS A 143 -19.04 5.10 4.80
C CYS A 143 -19.99 3.93 5.06
N ASN A 144 -21.28 4.24 5.19
CA ASN A 144 -22.34 3.25 5.19
C ASN A 144 -22.61 2.77 3.75
N LEU A 145 -21.79 1.85 3.28
CA LEU A 145 -21.81 1.33 1.91
C LEU A 145 -22.79 0.16 1.77
N ASN A 146 -23.68 0.22 0.78
CA ASN A 146 -24.55 -0.87 0.37
C ASN A 146 -24.10 -1.44 -0.98
N LEU A 147 -23.34 -2.54 -0.92
CA LEU A 147 -22.84 -3.23 -2.11
C LEU A 147 -23.95 -3.86 -2.98
N GLU A 148 -25.13 -4.15 -2.43
CA GLU A 148 -26.25 -4.75 -3.19
C GLU A 148 -26.76 -3.85 -4.32
N THR A 149 -26.46 -2.55 -4.25
CA THR A 149 -26.74 -1.59 -5.34
C THR A 149 -26.01 -1.93 -6.63
N LEU A 150 -24.87 -2.61 -6.54
CA LEU A 150 -24.07 -3.08 -7.67
C LEU A 150 -24.58 -4.39 -8.26
N LEU A 151 -25.54 -5.09 -7.63
CA LEU A 151 -26.01 -6.38 -8.13
C LEU A 151 -26.82 -6.24 -9.43
N CYS A 152 -26.51 -7.05 -10.44
CA CYS A 152 -27.29 -7.12 -11.66
C CYS A 152 -28.72 -7.61 -11.39
N ARG A 153 -29.73 -6.82 -11.80
CA ARG A 153 -31.15 -7.17 -11.62
C ARG A 153 -31.78 -7.82 -12.85
N GLN A 154 -31.15 -7.64 -14.01
CA GLN A 154 -31.62 -8.18 -15.28
C GLN A 154 -30.47 -8.92 -15.98
N ALA A 155 -30.82 -9.94 -16.76
CA ALA A 155 -29.85 -10.59 -17.63
C ALA A 155 -29.28 -9.57 -18.62
N GLN A 156 -27.96 -9.59 -18.82
CA GLN A 156 -27.22 -8.70 -19.74
C GLN A 156 -27.25 -7.21 -19.35
N GLN A 157 -27.65 -6.87 -18.13
CA GLN A 157 -27.43 -5.52 -17.59
C GLN A 157 -25.93 -5.22 -17.60
N LYS A 158 -25.57 -4.02 -18.09
CA LYS A 158 -24.20 -3.50 -18.04
C LYS A 158 -23.99 -2.75 -16.74
N ASP A 159 -22.72 -2.54 -16.37
CA ASP A 159 -22.34 -1.70 -15.24
C ASP A 159 -22.93 -2.20 -13.90
N CYS A 160 -22.93 -3.52 -13.72
CA CYS A 160 -23.30 -4.20 -12.49
C CYS A 160 -22.47 -5.48 -12.32
N LEU A 161 -22.50 -6.04 -11.11
CA LEU A 161 -21.80 -7.26 -10.73
C LEU A 161 -22.78 -8.43 -10.67
N SER A 162 -22.33 -9.59 -11.14
CA SER A 162 -22.99 -10.87 -10.86
C SER A 162 -22.91 -11.20 -9.35
N PRO A 163 -23.73 -12.13 -8.84
CA PRO A 163 -23.63 -12.58 -7.45
C PRO A 163 -22.21 -13.01 -7.05
N ALA A 164 -21.54 -13.77 -7.92
CA ALA A 164 -20.17 -14.25 -7.66
C ALA A 164 -19.14 -13.11 -7.63
N GLN A 165 -19.27 -12.11 -8.51
CA GLN A 165 -18.43 -10.92 -8.49
C GLN A 165 -18.68 -10.06 -7.25
N LEU A 166 -19.93 -9.99 -6.79
CA LEU A 166 -20.27 -9.29 -5.56
C LEU A 166 -19.65 -9.98 -4.34
N ASP A 167 -19.58 -11.31 -4.31
CA ASP A 167 -18.84 -12.05 -3.29
C ASP A 167 -17.34 -11.75 -3.32
N THR A 168 -16.72 -11.68 -4.50
CA THR A 168 -15.33 -11.22 -4.64
C THR A 168 -15.14 -9.79 -4.12
N LEU A 169 -16.08 -8.89 -4.40
CA LEU A 169 -16.03 -7.51 -3.90
C LEU A 169 -16.09 -7.45 -2.37
N ARG A 170 -16.93 -8.28 -1.74
CA ARG A 170 -16.99 -8.38 -0.27
C ARG A 170 -15.66 -8.84 0.32
N LEU A 171 -14.96 -9.77 -0.32
CA LEU A 171 -13.63 -10.21 0.13
C LEU A 171 -12.59 -9.09 0.04
N ILE A 172 -12.64 -8.27 -1.02
CA ILE A 172 -11.74 -7.12 -1.22
C ILE A 172 -11.92 -6.08 -0.09
N TYR A 173 -13.17 -5.85 0.35
CA TYR A 173 -13.50 -4.98 1.49
C TYR A 173 -13.49 -5.70 2.86
N SER A 174 -12.91 -6.90 2.95
CA SER A 174 -12.80 -7.65 4.22
C SER A 174 -11.34 -7.76 4.66
N ASP A 175 -11.12 -7.64 5.97
CA ASP A 175 -9.79 -7.82 6.54
C ASP A 175 -9.25 -9.22 6.22
N TYR A 176 -7.94 -9.32 6.02
CA TYR A 176 -7.33 -10.64 5.94
C TYR A 176 -7.11 -11.19 7.35
N VAL A 177 -7.92 -12.19 7.69
CA VAL A 177 -7.78 -13.01 8.88
C VAL A 177 -7.37 -14.42 8.45
N ASP A 178 -6.30 -14.95 9.04
CA ASP A 178 -5.78 -16.29 8.75
C ASP A 178 -6.70 -17.39 9.33
N VAL A 179 -6.51 -18.64 8.92
CA VAL A 179 -7.33 -19.80 9.29
C VAL A 179 -7.43 -20.03 10.79
N ASN A 180 -6.42 -19.59 11.55
CA ASN A 180 -6.37 -19.66 13.01
C ASN A 180 -7.00 -18.43 13.71
N GLN A 181 -7.72 -17.58 12.98
CA GLN A 181 -8.32 -16.32 13.44
C GLN A 181 -7.32 -15.21 13.78
N THR A 182 -6.07 -15.32 13.33
CA THR A 182 -5.08 -14.25 13.48
C THR A 182 -5.32 -13.16 12.45
N PHE A 183 -5.48 -11.91 12.91
CA PHE A 183 -5.50 -10.76 12.02
C PHE A 183 -4.14 -10.58 11.32
N VAL A 184 -4.16 -10.48 9.99
CA VAL A 184 -2.96 -10.26 9.18
C VAL A 184 -2.88 -8.81 8.74
N PHE A 185 -3.86 -8.28 8.01
CA PHE A 185 -3.79 -6.92 7.47
C PHE A 185 -5.20 -6.40 7.13
N PRO A 186 -5.43 -5.07 7.22
CA PRO A 186 -6.75 -4.51 6.95
C PRO A 186 -7.13 -4.58 5.46
N HIS A 187 -8.43 -4.48 5.21
CA HIS A 187 -9.01 -4.35 3.86
C HIS A 187 -8.62 -3.06 3.14
N LEU A 188 -8.88 -3.03 1.82
CA LEU A 188 -8.85 -1.78 1.05
C LEU A 188 -10.03 -0.89 1.43
N LEU A 189 -9.79 0.41 1.53
CA LEU A 189 -10.84 1.36 1.93
C LEU A 189 -11.68 1.82 0.73
N PRO A 190 -12.99 2.08 0.91
CA PRO A 190 -13.82 2.69 -0.13
C PRO A 190 -13.22 4.00 -0.64
N GLY A 191 -13.25 4.23 -1.95
CA GLY A 191 -12.65 5.38 -2.62
C GLY A 191 -11.24 5.09 -3.17
N SER A 192 -10.70 3.89 -2.97
CA SER A 192 -9.39 3.47 -3.49
C SER A 192 -9.45 2.75 -4.85
N GLU A 193 -10.64 2.59 -5.43
CA GLU A 193 -10.91 1.68 -6.54
C GLU A 193 -10.12 2.03 -7.80
N SER A 194 -9.84 3.32 -8.00
CA SER A 194 -9.01 3.82 -9.10
C SER A 194 -7.54 3.35 -9.05
N GLN A 195 -7.08 2.84 -7.90
CA GLN A 195 -5.72 2.34 -7.69
C GLN A 195 -5.67 0.82 -7.54
N TRP A 196 -6.81 0.13 -7.67
CA TRP A 196 -6.86 -1.32 -7.44
C TRP A 196 -6.05 -2.11 -8.44
N GLU A 197 -5.86 -1.64 -9.68
CA GLU A 197 -5.01 -2.32 -10.67
C GLU A 197 -3.58 -2.61 -10.16
N VAL A 198 -3.10 -1.79 -9.21
CA VAL A 198 -1.79 -1.97 -8.59
C VAL A 198 -1.73 -3.24 -7.73
N LEU A 199 -2.85 -3.70 -7.17
CA LEU A 199 -2.91 -4.79 -6.19
C LEU A 199 -3.80 -5.97 -6.64
N ILE A 200 -4.95 -5.65 -7.22
CA ILE A 200 -6.01 -6.53 -7.67
C ILE A 200 -6.08 -6.39 -9.19
N ASN A 201 -5.37 -7.24 -9.91
CA ASN A 201 -5.37 -7.22 -11.38
C ASN A 201 -6.24 -8.35 -11.94
N ASN A 202 -6.20 -8.50 -13.27
CA ASN A 202 -6.90 -9.55 -14.00
C ASN A 202 -6.35 -10.99 -13.81
N GLY A 203 -6.12 -11.42 -12.57
CA GLY A 203 -5.85 -12.83 -12.21
C GLY A 203 -4.38 -13.25 -12.23
N THR A 204 -3.45 -12.30 -12.24
CA THR A 204 -2.01 -12.55 -12.09
C THR A 204 -1.53 -12.11 -10.71
N ALA A 205 -0.58 -12.84 -10.12
CA ALA A 205 -0.01 -12.42 -8.84
C ALA A 205 0.69 -11.05 -8.99
N ASN A 206 0.39 -10.11 -8.09
CA ASN A 206 1.12 -8.86 -8.01
C ASN A 206 2.55 -9.12 -7.53
N PRO A 207 3.61 -8.71 -8.26
CA PRO A 207 5.00 -8.99 -7.89
C PRO A 207 5.43 -8.32 -6.58
N LEU A 208 4.73 -7.28 -6.09
CA LEU A 208 5.00 -6.71 -4.76
C LEU A 208 4.79 -7.71 -3.63
N GLY A 209 3.98 -8.76 -3.83
CA GLY A 209 3.74 -9.80 -2.84
C GLY A 209 4.81 -10.91 -2.78
N PRO A 210 5.02 -11.71 -3.84
CA PRO A 210 5.88 -12.88 -3.81
C PRO A 210 7.38 -12.56 -3.77
N ASP A 211 7.78 -11.36 -4.20
CA ASP A 211 9.18 -10.97 -4.31
C ASP A 211 9.69 -10.17 -3.09
N TYR A 212 8.83 -9.79 -2.13
CA TYR A 212 9.17 -8.97 -0.96
C TYR A 212 8.82 -9.61 0.38
#